data_AF-A0A519Z9K6-F1
#
_entry.id   AF-A0A519Z9K6-F1
#
_cell.length_a   1.000
_cell.length_b   1.000
_cell.length_c   1.000
_cell.angle_alpha   90.00
_cell.angle_beta   90.00
_cell.angle_gamma   90.00
#
_symmetry.space_group_name_H-M   'P 1'
#
loop_
_entity.id
_entity.type
_entity.pdbx_description
1 polymer ?
#
loop_
_entity_poly.entity_id
_entity_poly.type
_entity_poly.pdbx_seq_one_letter_code
_entity_poly.pdbx_strand_id
1 'polypeptide(L)'
;MKLNRTFKRIMIALLVVIGVFTLAVFIFLQQSSFGAAPSGARLERVKRSPQYVDGAFANQSETPTFTGGGTFFSVMYNFLFTKYERKLPDFVLPSIKRDLGGNSSDKPELTWFGHSSYLLQVNGLNILVDPVFSGRTSPVSWAGTKAFDGADVYKAEDMPRIDVMLISHDHYDHLDYETILKLKDRVGLFVTSLGVGAHLEYWGVPADKIKELDWWETADLNPGMSITAAPARHFSGRGIIRNKTLWSSFVFKTGNYSFYLGGDSGYDKHFAKIGAEYGPFDLAILEDGQYNAFWANIH
;
A
#
# COMPACT_ATOMS: atom_id res chain seq x y z
N MET A 1 -47.00 29.83 -6.72
CA MET A 1 -47.21 28.66 -7.61
C MET A 1 -47.33 27.40 -6.74
N LYS A 2 -48.51 26.76 -6.65
CA LYS A 2 -48.67 25.53 -5.85
C LYS A 2 -47.94 24.39 -6.56
N LEU A 3 -46.83 23.92 -5.99
CA LEU A 3 -46.06 22.78 -6.52
C LEU A 3 -46.99 21.58 -6.70
N ASN A 4 -47.06 21.03 -7.91
CA ASN A 4 -47.92 19.90 -8.27
C ASN A 4 -47.69 18.74 -7.27
N ARG A 5 -48.76 18.11 -6.77
CA ARG A 5 -48.68 16.97 -5.83
C ARG A 5 -47.78 15.85 -6.37
N THR A 6 -47.78 15.62 -7.68
CA THR A 6 -46.90 14.65 -8.34
C THR A 6 -45.44 15.05 -8.22
N PHE A 7 -45.11 16.32 -8.45
CA PHE A 7 -43.75 16.84 -8.31
C PHE A 7 -43.24 16.72 -6.86
N LYS A 8 -44.10 17.02 -5.87
CA LYS A 8 -43.75 16.81 -4.44
C LYS A 8 -43.43 15.35 -4.13
N ARG A 9 -44.22 14.40 -4.66
CA ARG A 9 -43.97 12.96 -4.48
C ARG A 9 -42.68 12.51 -5.13
N ILE A 10 -42.38 12.98 -6.35
CA ILE A 10 -41.11 12.69 -7.04
C ILE A 10 -39.93 13.23 -6.24
N MET A 11 -40.02 14.47 -5.76
CA MET A 11 -38.96 15.09 -4.96
C MET A 11 -38.72 14.34 -3.64
N ILE A 12 -39.79 13.93 -2.94
CA ILE A 12 -39.67 13.10 -1.73
C ILE A 12 -39.02 11.76 -2.07
N ALA A 13 -39.43 11.09 -3.15
CA ALA A 13 -38.84 9.82 -3.56
C ALA A 13 -37.34 9.96 -3.89
N LEU A 14 -36.94 11.01 -4.61
CA LEU A 14 -35.53 11.31 -4.88
C LEU A 14 -34.73 11.56 -3.60
N LEU A 15 -35.27 12.33 -2.66
CA LEU A 15 -34.61 12.57 -1.37
C LEU A 15 -34.47 11.29 -0.55
N VAL A 16 -35.48 10.41 -0.57
CA VAL A 16 -35.39 9.09 0.07
C VAL A 16 -34.31 8.23 -0.59
N VAL A 17 -34.25 8.19 -1.92
CA VAL A 17 -33.21 7.44 -2.64
C VAL A 17 -31.81 7.96 -2.31
N ILE A 18 -31.61 9.28 -2.31
CA ILE A 18 -30.33 9.90 -1.94
C ILE A 18 -29.99 9.61 -0.48
N GLY A 19 -30.97 9.65 0.43
CA GLY A 19 -30.79 9.35 1.84
C GLY A 19 -30.35 7.89 2.05
N VAL A 20 -31.03 6.94 1.41
CA VAL A 20 -30.68 5.51 1.45
C VAL A 20 -29.30 5.26 0.85
N PHE A 21 -28.99 5.88 -0.30
CA PHE A 21 -27.68 5.75 -0.93
C PHE A 21 -26.56 6.31 -0.05
N THR A 22 -26.74 7.49 0.52
CA THR A 22 -25.78 8.11 1.44
C THR A 22 -25.55 7.24 2.68
N LEU A 23 -26.63 6.68 3.25
CA LEU A 23 -26.52 5.77 4.39
C LEU A 23 -25.78 4.47 4.02
N ALA A 24 -26.06 3.91 2.84
CA ALA A 24 -25.37 2.72 2.36
C ALA A 24 -23.87 2.96 2.17
N VAL A 25 -23.49 4.09 1.56
CA VAL A 25 -22.09 4.51 1.43
C VAL A 25 -21.46 4.71 2.81
N PHE A 26 -22.15 5.37 3.74
CA PHE A 26 -21.65 5.58 5.10
C PHE A 26 -21.36 4.24 5.80
N ILE A 27 -22.31 3.30 5.79
CA ILE A 27 -22.14 1.96 6.38
C ILE A 27 -21.00 1.19 5.70
N PHE A 28 -20.89 1.29 4.37
CA PHE A 28 -19.80 0.65 3.62
C PHE A 28 -18.42 1.18 4.04
N LEU A 29 -18.29 2.48 4.29
CA LEU A 29 -17.04 3.08 4.77
C LEU A 29 -16.69 2.73 6.23
N GLN A 30 -17.61 2.13 6.99
CA GLN A 30 -17.34 1.65 8.36
C GLN A 30 -16.74 0.24 8.40
N GLN A 31 -16.52 -0.43 7.26
CA GLN A 31 -15.89 -1.74 7.23
C GLN A 31 -14.46 -1.66 7.79
N SER A 32 -14.06 -2.64 8.60
CA SER A 32 -12.77 -2.62 9.29
C SER A 32 -11.56 -2.54 8.36
N SER A 33 -11.70 -3.02 7.11
CA SER A 33 -10.67 -2.97 6.07
C SER A 33 -10.27 -1.55 5.65
N PHE A 34 -11.11 -0.53 5.90
CA PHE A 34 -10.74 0.88 5.71
C PHE A 34 -9.74 1.39 6.76
N GLY A 35 -9.63 0.69 7.90
CA GLY A 35 -8.75 1.04 9.01
C GLY A 35 -9.10 2.38 9.67
N ALA A 36 -8.12 3.05 10.27
CA ALA A 36 -8.31 4.32 10.96
C ALA A 36 -7.36 5.42 10.46
N ALA A 37 -7.82 6.67 10.50
CA ALA A 37 -6.95 7.82 10.24
C ALA A 37 -6.01 8.08 11.43
N PRO A 38 -4.82 8.69 11.22
CA PRO A 38 -3.96 9.14 12.29
C PRO A 38 -4.70 10.04 13.29
N SER A 39 -4.52 9.78 14.58
CA SER A 39 -5.10 10.56 15.68
C SER A 39 -4.09 10.74 16.82
N GLY A 40 -4.41 11.58 17.80
CA GLY A 40 -3.57 11.82 18.98
C GLY A 40 -2.12 12.16 18.66
N ALA A 41 -1.18 11.54 19.38
CA ALA A 41 0.26 11.79 19.22
C ALA A 41 0.78 11.48 17.80
N ARG A 42 0.21 10.47 17.12
CA ARG A 42 0.56 10.13 15.74
C ARG A 42 0.16 11.24 14.77
N LEU A 43 -1.04 11.79 14.92
CA LEU A 43 -1.48 12.94 14.11
C LEU A 43 -0.61 14.17 14.34
N GLU A 44 -0.23 14.45 15.58
CA GLU A 44 0.69 15.56 15.88
C GLU A 44 2.10 15.34 15.33
N ARG A 45 2.54 14.09 15.17
CA ARG A 45 3.77 13.77 14.42
C ARG A 45 3.59 13.97 12.92
N VAL A 46 2.49 13.46 12.34
CA VAL A 46 2.12 13.69 10.93
C VAL A 46 2.12 15.18 10.59
N LYS A 47 1.48 16.02 11.40
CA LYS A 47 1.43 17.48 11.17
C LYS A 47 2.80 18.19 11.25
N ARG A 48 3.80 17.57 11.90
CA ARG A 48 5.17 18.11 12.01
C ARG A 48 6.08 17.66 10.88
N SER A 49 5.65 16.69 10.08
CA SER A 49 6.36 16.23 8.90
C SER A 49 6.51 17.37 7.89
N PRO A 50 7.73 17.65 7.36
CA PRO A 50 7.90 18.64 6.30
C PRO A 50 7.20 18.27 4.98
N GLN A 51 6.78 17.01 4.83
CA GLN A 51 6.06 16.47 3.68
C GLN A 51 4.54 16.67 3.81
N TYR A 52 4.05 17.05 5.00
CA TYR A 52 2.62 17.25 5.26
C TYR A 52 2.25 18.74 5.14
N VAL A 53 1.69 19.11 4.00
CA VAL A 53 1.38 20.49 3.62
C VAL A 53 -0.12 20.64 3.40
N ASP A 54 -0.72 21.72 3.91
CA ASP A 54 -2.15 22.04 3.75
C ASP A 54 -3.11 20.89 4.12
N GLY A 55 -2.72 20.09 5.11
CA GLY A 55 -3.52 18.98 5.61
C GLY A 55 -3.40 17.69 4.80
N ALA A 56 -2.40 17.52 3.94
CA ALA A 56 -2.14 16.27 3.25
C ALA A 56 -0.63 16.07 3.00
N PHE A 57 -0.19 14.82 2.86
CA PHE A 57 1.14 14.54 2.36
C PHE A 57 1.27 14.94 0.88
N ALA A 58 2.44 15.45 0.50
CA ALA A 58 2.74 15.93 -0.84
C ALA A 58 4.04 15.31 -1.39
N ASN A 59 4.08 15.14 -2.71
CA ASN A 59 5.28 14.72 -3.43
C ASN A 59 6.30 15.87 -3.51
N GLN A 60 7.59 15.54 -3.70
CA GLN A 60 8.66 16.53 -3.87
C GLN A 60 8.51 17.32 -5.18
N SER A 61 8.07 16.65 -6.24
CA SER A 61 7.72 17.28 -7.52
C SER A 61 6.21 17.37 -7.66
N GLU A 62 5.76 18.37 -8.42
CA GLU A 62 4.35 18.53 -8.77
C GLU A 62 3.79 17.23 -9.37
N THR A 63 2.72 16.72 -8.74
CA THR A 63 2.13 15.44 -9.08
C THR A 63 0.62 15.62 -9.07
N PRO A 64 0.01 16.05 -10.20
CA PRO A 64 -1.43 16.24 -10.27
C PRO A 64 -2.13 14.89 -10.11
N THR A 65 -3.35 14.91 -9.54
CA THR A 65 -4.15 13.68 -9.37
C THR A 65 -4.43 12.98 -10.70
N PHE A 66 -4.59 13.76 -11.78
CA PHE A 66 -4.75 13.25 -13.12
C PHE A 66 -3.75 13.90 -14.08
N THR A 67 -3.27 13.12 -15.04
CA THR A 67 -2.38 13.53 -16.11
C THR A 67 -3.07 13.35 -17.47
N GLY A 68 -2.45 13.82 -18.56
CA GLY A 68 -2.98 13.62 -19.91
C GLY A 68 -4.35 14.26 -20.17
N GLY A 69 -4.74 15.29 -19.40
CA GLY A 69 -6.09 15.88 -19.46
C GLY A 69 -7.20 15.02 -18.85
N GLY A 70 -6.83 13.95 -18.14
CA GLY A 70 -7.77 13.09 -17.43
C GLY A 70 -8.53 13.83 -16.33
N THR A 71 -9.75 13.38 -16.09
CA THR A 71 -10.61 13.77 -14.98
C THR A 71 -11.19 12.53 -14.31
N PHE A 72 -11.77 12.70 -13.13
CA PHE A 72 -12.52 11.63 -12.48
C PHE A 72 -13.59 11.02 -13.39
N PHE A 73 -14.31 11.86 -14.15
CA PHE A 73 -15.34 11.39 -15.09
C PHE A 73 -14.77 10.53 -16.21
N SER A 74 -13.67 10.94 -16.85
CA SER A 74 -13.05 10.15 -17.92
C SER A 74 -12.47 8.84 -17.40
N VAL A 75 -11.90 8.82 -16.19
CA VAL A 75 -11.40 7.59 -15.57
C VAL A 75 -12.55 6.63 -15.29
N MET A 76 -13.65 7.12 -14.70
CA MET A 76 -14.84 6.32 -14.41
C MET A 76 -15.50 5.81 -15.69
N TYR A 77 -15.61 6.66 -16.71
CA TYR A 77 -16.13 6.27 -18.03
C TYR A 77 -15.28 5.14 -18.63
N ASN A 78 -13.95 5.31 -18.64
CA ASN A 78 -13.06 4.29 -19.18
C ASN A 78 -13.10 2.98 -18.37
N PHE A 79 -13.23 3.05 -17.05
CA PHE A 79 -13.36 1.87 -16.21
C PHE A 79 -14.63 1.05 -16.53
N LEU A 80 -15.75 1.73 -16.80
CA LEU A 80 -17.04 1.07 -17.05
C LEU A 80 -17.24 0.64 -18.50
N PHE A 81 -16.71 1.40 -19.47
CA PHE A 81 -17.08 1.26 -20.88
C PHE A 81 -15.93 0.93 -21.81
N THR A 82 -14.67 1.16 -21.41
CA THR A 82 -13.51 0.87 -22.27
C THR A 82 -13.10 -0.59 -22.13
N LYS A 83 -12.99 -1.28 -23.26
CA LYS A 83 -12.40 -2.62 -23.33
C LYS A 83 -10.89 -2.49 -23.54
N TYR A 84 -10.11 -3.11 -22.68
CA TYR A 84 -8.66 -3.18 -22.80
C TYR A 84 -8.26 -4.56 -23.31
N GLU A 85 -7.54 -4.60 -24.43
CA GLU A 85 -6.95 -5.84 -24.93
C GLU A 85 -5.89 -6.35 -23.96
N ARG A 86 -5.78 -7.67 -23.82
CA ARG A 86 -4.77 -8.34 -22.97
C ARG A 86 -4.77 -7.89 -21.49
N LYS A 87 -5.94 -7.52 -20.97
CA LYS A 87 -6.11 -7.19 -19.53
C LYS A 87 -5.91 -8.41 -18.63
N LEU A 88 -6.22 -9.60 -19.13
CA LEU A 88 -6.02 -10.88 -18.44
C LEU A 88 -5.09 -11.74 -19.31
N PRO A 89 -4.21 -12.55 -18.71
CA PRO A 89 -3.46 -13.55 -19.46
C PRO A 89 -4.41 -14.65 -19.96
N ASP A 90 -4.17 -15.17 -21.17
CA ASP A 90 -4.95 -16.26 -21.77
C ASP A 90 -4.56 -17.65 -21.20
N PHE A 91 -3.66 -17.69 -20.21
CA PHE A 91 -3.14 -18.88 -19.57
C PHE A 91 -2.97 -18.65 -18.06
N VAL A 92 -2.96 -19.75 -17.31
CA VAL A 92 -2.64 -19.75 -15.87
C VAL A 92 -1.16 -19.42 -15.70
N LEU A 93 -0.85 -18.41 -14.88
CA LEU A 93 0.53 -18.03 -14.66
C LEU A 93 1.31 -19.18 -13.99
N PRO A 94 2.51 -19.54 -14.50
CA PRO A 94 3.30 -20.60 -13.91
C PRO A 94 3.85 -20.15 -12.56
N SER A 95 3.56 -20.92 -11.52
CA SER A 95 3.99 -20.62 -10.16
C SER A 95 4.66 -21.82 -9.50
N ILE A 96 5.75 -21.55 -8.79
CA ILE A 96 6.52 -22.55 -8.07
C ILE A 96 6.36 -22.27 -6.58
N LYS A 97 5.66 -23.17 -5.89
CA LYS A 97 5.59 -23.15 -4.43
C LYS A 97 6.75 -23.94 -3.85
N ARG A 98 7.47 -23.35 -2.92
CA ARG A 98 8.56 -23.95 -2.15
C ARG A 98 8.24 -23.85 -0.67
N ASP A 99 8.88 -24.72 0.11
CA ASP A 99 8.86 -24.56 1.57
C ASP A 99 9.69 -23.32 1.94
N LEU A 100 9.06 -22.38 2.62
CA LEU A 100 9.68 -21.16 3.13
C LEU A 100 10.26 -21.36 4.54
N GLY A 101 10.04 -22.54 5.13
CA GLY A 101 10.48 -22.94 6.46
C GLY A 101 11.97 -23.29 6.53
N GLY A 102 12.64 -22.76 7.55
CA GLY A 102 14.07 -22.94 7.81
C GLY A 102 14.66 -21.71 8.51
N ASN A 103 15.85 -21.83 9.08
CA ASN A 103 16.61 -20.64 9.49
C ASN A 103 16.97 -19.85 8.22
N SER A 104 16.70 -18.55 8.22
CA SER A 104 17.11 -17.65 7.12
C SER A 104 18.61 -17.81 6.85
N SER A 105 18.96 -17.88 5.57
CA SER A 105 20.33 -18.12 5.12
C SER A 105 21.21 -16.88 5.35
N ASP A 106 22.52 -17.07 5.46
CA ASP A 106 23.49 -15.97 5.50
C ASP A 106 23.56 -15.21 4.16
N LYS A 107 23.06 -15.80 3.07
CA LYS A 107 22.96 -15.18 1.75
C LYS A 107 21.54 -14.65 1.51
N PRO A 108 21.38 -13.57 0.72
CA PRO A 108 20.07 -13.06 0.38
C PRO A 108 19.30 -14.04 -0.50
N GLU A 109 18.09 -14.38 -0.09
CA GLU A 109 17.12 -15.13 -0.87
C GLU A 109 15.82 -14.32 -0.98
N LEU A 110 15.33 -14.12 -2.20
CA LEU A 110 14.09 -13.42 -2.48
C LEU A 110 13.07 -14.42 -3.02
N THR A 111 11.93 -14.54 -2.34
CA THR A 111 10.75 -15.23 -2.88
C THR A 111 9.69 -14.22 -3.23
N TRP A 112 9.34 -14.15 -4.51
CA TRP A 112 8.29 -13.26 -5.03
C TRP A 112 6.94 -13.96 -5.07
N PHE A 113 5.91 -13.29 -4.55
CA PHE A 113 4.55 -13.82 -4.45
C PHE A 113 3.58 -13.20 -5.46
N GLY A 114 4.07 -12.35 -6.37
CA GLY A 114 3.26 -11.54 -7.28
C GLY A 114 3.01 -10.13 -6.72
N HIS A 115 2.74 -9.18 -7.62
CA HIS A 115 2.65 -7.75 -7.28
C HIS A 115 3.91 -7.28 -6.52
N SER A 116 3.77 -6.44 -5.51
CA SER A 116 4.86 -5.98 -4.64
C SER A 116 5.07 -6.85 -3.41
N SER A 117 4.45 -8.04 -3.34
CA SER A 117 4.57 -8.94 -2.20
C SER A 117 5.77 -9.88 -2.35
N TYR A 118 6.72 -9.80 -1.41
CA TYR A 118 7.88 -10.70 -1.40
C TYR A 118 8.44 -10.93 -0.01
N LEU A 119 9.07 -12.09 0.16
CA LEU A 119 9.86 -12.45 1.35
C LEU A 119 11.34 -12.34 1.01
N LEU A 120 12.07 -11.48 1.74
CA LEU A 120 13.51 -11.38 1.71
C LEU A 120 14.10 -12.07 2.95
N GLN A 121 14.88 -13.12 2.74
CA GLN A 121 15.59 -13.84 3.79
C GLN A 121 17.09 -13.52 3.69
N VAL A 122 17.66 -12.94 4.74
CA VAL A 122 19.07 -12.54 4.75
C VAL A 122 19.59 -12.41 6.19
N ASN A 123 20.81 -12.88 6.45
CA ASN A 123 21.49 -12.78 7.75
C ASN A 123 20.61 -13.26 8.92
N GLY A 124 19.88 -14.37 8.73
CA GLY A 124 19.01 -14.92 9.76
C GLY A 124 17.68 -14.19 9.96
N LEU A 125 17.38 -13.14 9.18
CA LEU A 125 16.10 -12.43 9.23
C LEU A 125 15.14 -12.89 8.13
N ASN A 126 13.85 -12.91 8.46
CA ASN A 126 12.74 -13.00 7.51
C ASN A 126 12.02 -11.65 7.43
N ILE A 127 12.12 -10.99 6.26
CA ILE A 127 11.53 -9.67 6.01
C ILE A 127 10.44 -9.81 4.97
N LEU A 128 9.21 -9.59 5.38
CA LEU A 128 8.04 -9.70 4.51
C LEU A 128 7.60 -8.29 4.10
N VAL A 129 7.59 -8.00 2.81
CA VAL A 129 7.28 -6.67 2.28
C VAL A 129 5.93 -6.69 1.57
N ASP A 130 5.10 -5.69 1.88
CA ASP A 130 3.78 -5.41 1.28
C ASP A 130 2.94 -6.67 0.98
N PRO A 131 2.70 -7.56 1.97
CA PRO A 131 2.11 -8.86 1.71
C PRO A 131 0.61 -8.78 1.45
N VAL A 132 0.18 -9.30 0.30
CA VAL A 132 -1.23 -9.42 -0.11
C VAL A 132 -1.56 -10.87 -0.45
N PHE A 133 -2.17 -11.57 0.51
CA PHE A 133 -2.54 -12.99 0.37
C PHE A 133 -4.05 -13.26 0.34
N SER A 134 -4.87 -12.20 0.35
CA SER A 134 -6.34 -12.31 0.25
C SER A 134 -6.85 -12.68 -1.15
N GLY A 135 -5.98 -12.57 -2.17
CA GLY A 135 -6.31 -12.86 -3.57
C GLY A 135 -7.17 -11.79 -4.26
N ARG A 136 -7.51 -10.70 -3.56
CA ARG A 136 -8.24 -9.56 -4.11
C ARG A 136 -7.84 -8.25 -3.42
N THR A 137 -7.49 -7.23 -4.21
CA THR A 137 -7.11 -5.91 -3.71
C THR A 137 -8.36 -5.03 -3.58
N SER A 138 -8.95 -5.01 -2.38
CA SER A 138 -10.23 -4.33 -2.13
C SER A 138 -10.55 -4.18 -0.64
N PRO A 139 -11.40 -3.21 -0.24
CA PRO A 139 -12.01 -3.20 1.09
C PRO A 139 -12.95 -4.40 1.34
N VAL A 140 -13.40 -5.12 0.32
CA VAL A 140 -14.35 -6.23 0.45
C VAL A 140 -13.97 -7.42 -0.44
N SER A 141 -14.26 -8.64 0.02
CA SER A 141 -13.85 -9.88 -0.67
C SER A 141 -14.57 -10.14 -2.01
N TRP A 142 -15.73 -9.51 -2.25
CA TRP A 142 -16.61 -9.78 -3.40
C TRP A 142 -16.48 -8.80 -4.58
N ALA A 143 -15.79 -7.68 -4.42
CA ALA A 143 -15.57 -6.68 -5.48
C ALA A 143 -14.13 -6.18 -5.47
N GLY A 144 -13.62 -5.68 -6.60
CA GLY A 144 -12.23 -5.21 -6.76
C GLY A 144 -11.38 -6.13 -7.65
N THR A 145 -10.10 -5.84 -7.79
CA THR A 145 -9.20 -6.57 -8.71
C THR A 145 -8.80 -7.90 -8.09
N LYS A 146 -9.15 -9.02 -8.74
CA LYS A 146 -8.72 -10.36 -8.34
C LYS A 146 -7.30 -10.61 -8.86
N ALA A 147 -6.47 -11.30 -8.09
CA ALA A 147 -5.23 -11.87 -8.59
C ALA A 147 -5.51 -12.75 -9.82
N PHE A 148 -4.57 -12.76 -10.76
CA PHE A 148 -4.65 -13.65 -11.92
C PHE A 148 -4.57 -15.11 -11.47
N ASP A 149 -5.18 -16.00 -12.24
CA ASP A 149 -5.14 -17.41 -11.92
C ASP A 149 -3.69 -17.93 -11.96
N GLY A 150 -3.27 -18.57 -10.87
CA GLY A 150 -1.89 -19.00 -10.65
C GLY A 150 -1.00 -17.99 -9.93
N ALA A 151 -1.40 -16.72 -9.77
CA ALA A 151 -0.58 -15.69 -9.12
C ALA A 151 -0.66 -15.70 -7.59
N ASP A 152 -1.57 -16.46 -6.97
CA ASP A 152 -1.87 -16.40 -5.53
C ASP A 152 -1.63 -17.75 -4.80
N VAL A 153 -0.64 -18.54 -5.24
CA VAL A 153 -0.36 -19.88 -4.71
C VAL A 153 0.13 -19.92 -3.25
N TYR A 154 0.70 -18.80 -2.78
CA TYR A 154 1.08 -18.62 -1.37
C TYR A 154 -0.04 -17.94 -0.59
N LYS A 155 -0.24 -18.39 0.64
CA LYS A 155 -1.19 -17.86 1.60
C LYS A 155 -0.45 -17.42 2.87
N ALA A 156 -1.13 -16.64 3.72
CA ALA A 156 -0.56 -16.18 4.98
C ALA A 156 -0.09 -17.34 5.87
N GLU A 157 -0.77 -18.48 5.84
CA GLU A 157 -0.46 -19.67 6.61
C GLU A 157 0.90 -20.28 6.20
N ASP A 158 1.34 -20.08 4.95
CA ASP A 158 2.62 -20.58 4.43
C ASP A 158 3.83 -19.77 4.91
N MET A 159 3.61 -18.58 5.50
CA MET A 159 4.71 -17.70 5.89
C MET A 159 5.46 -18.24 7.11
N PRO A 160 6.81 -18.16 7.13
CA PRO A 160 7.60 -18.48 8.31
C PRO A 160 7.35 -17.44 9.41
N ARG A 161 8.06 -17.55 10.54
CA ARG A 161 8.14 -16.43 11.51
C ARG A 161 8.68 -15.20 10.78
N ILE A 162 8.05 -14.05 10.99
CA ILE A 162 8.42 -12.78 10.35
C ILE A 162 9.14 -11.92 11.38
N ASP A 163 10.39 -11.56 11.12
CA ASP A 163 11.13 -10.66 12.00
C ASP A 163 10.67 -9.22 11.78
N VAL A 164 10.56 -8.82 10.51
CA VAL A 164 10.09 -7.50 10.11
C VAL A 164 9.04 -7.62 9.01
N MET A 165 7.88 -7.01 9.24
CA MET A 165 6.93 -6.72 8.16
C MET A 165 7.11 -5.26 7.75
N LEU A 166 7.43 -5.04 6.47
CA LEU A 166 7.66 -3.72 5.91
C LEU A 166 6.45 -3.31 5.06
N ILE A 167 5.87 -2.15 5.35
CA ILE A 167 4.71 -1.60 4.61
C ILE A 167 5.08 -0.25 3.99
N SER A 168 5.05 -0.17 2.66
CA SER A 168 5.39 1.04 1.90
C SER A 168 4.34 2.14 2.01
N HIS A 169 3.07 1.78 1.89
CA HIS A 169 1.94 2.72 1.95
C HIS A 169 0.62 1.97 2.20
N ASP A 170 -0.48 2.73 2.31
CA ASP A 170 -1.75 2.18 2.79
C ASP A 170 -2.73 1.71 1.69
N HIS A 171 -2.32 1.56 0.43
CA HIS A 171 -3.24 1.05 -0.60
C HIS A 171 -3.60 -0.43 -0.37
N TYR A 172 -4.73 -0.87 -0.93
CA TYR A 172 -5.27 -2.21 -0.71
C TYR A 172 -4.41 -3.33 -1.31
N ASP A 173 -3.54 -2.99 -2.26
CA ASP A 173 -2.58 -3.85 -2.93
C ASP A 173 -1.18 -3.85 -2.29
N HIS A 174 -1.00 -3.13 -1.18
CA HIS A 174 0.23 -3.13 -0.35
C HIS A 174 -0.04 -3.39 1.12
N LEU A 175 -1.25 -3.06 1.59
CA LEU A 175 -1.70 -3.22 2.96
C LEU A 175 -3.06 -3.97 2.98
N ASP A 176 -2.97 -5.29 2.99
CA ASP A 176 -4.13 -6.18 2.98
C ASP A 176 -4.61 -6.54 4.40
N TYR A 177 -5.84 -6.13 4.72
CA TYR A 177 -6.44 -6.30 6.05
C TYR A 177 -6.45 -7.77 6.51
N GLU A 178 -6.88 -8.68 5.66
CA GLU A 178 -6.98 -10.11 5.99
C GLU A 178 -5.59 -10.72 6.23
N THR A 179 -4.60 -10.34 5.43
CA THR A 179 -3.21 -10.76 5.61
C THR A 179 -2.65 -10.25 6.93
N ILE A 180 -2.86 -8.97 7.29
CA ILE A 180 -2.41 -8.44 8.58
C ILE A 180 -3.05 -9.21 9.74
N LEU A 181 -4.37 -9.45 9.71
CA LEU A 181 -5.04 -10.19 10.78
C LEU A 181 -4.48 -11.61 10.98
N LYS A 182 -4.14 -12.29 9.89
CA LYS A 182 -3.59 -13.66 9.92
C LYS A 182 -2.11 -13.74 10.30
N LEU A 183 -1.36 -12.64 10.15
CA LEU A 183 0.09 -12.62 10.35
C LEU A 183 0.54 -11.87 11.60
N LYS A 184 -0.26 -10.92 12.13
CA LYS A 184 0.22 -9.98 13.17
C LYS A 184 0.86 -10.62 14.40
N ASP A 185 0.39 -11.80 14.80
CA ASP A 185 0.92 -12.51 15.97
C ASP A 185 2.24 -13.24 15.69
N ARG A 186 2.56 -13.47 14.40
CA ARG A 186 3.84 -14.05 13.92
C ARG A 186 4.88 -12.99 13.53
N VAL A 187 4.52 -11.71 13.57
CA VAL A 187 5.40 -10.59 13.24
C VAL A 187 6.09 -10.07 14.51
N GLY A 188 7.42 -9.98 14.45
CA GLY A 188 8.25 -9.36 15.49
C GLY A 188 8.07 -7.85 15.53
N LEU A 189 8.29 -7.19 14.39
CA LEU A 189 8.21 -5.74 14.24
C LEU A 189 7.53 -5.34 12.92
N PHE A 190 6.70 -4.31 12.97
CA PHE A 190 6.20 -3.61 11.79
C PHE A 190 7.02 -2.36 11.57
N VAL A 191 7.55 -2.18 10.36
CA VAL A 191 8.17 -0.93 9.91
C VAL A 191 7.32 -0.38 8.76
N THR A 192 6.95 0.88 8.82
CA THR A 192 6.00 1.45 7.86
C THR A 192 6.20 2.94 7.65
N SER A 193 5.65 3.48 6.57
CA SER A 193 5.52 4.93 6.38
C SER A 193 4.69 5.62 7.47
N LEU A 194 5.02 6.87 7.76
CA LEU A 194 4.37 7.70 8.78
C LEU A 194 2.84 7.77 8.61
N GLY A 195 2.09 7.46 9.67
CA GLY A 195 0.62 7.52 9.70
C GLY A 195 -0.05 6.17 9.42
N VAL A 196 0.60 5.27 8.66
CA VAL A 196 0.06 3.94 8.33
C VAL A 196 -0.15 3.08 9.58
N GLY A 197 0.64 3.30 10.63
CA GLY A 197 0.50 2.63 11.91
C GLY A 197 -0.87 2.80 12.56
N ALA A 198 -1.63 3.83 12.19
CA ALA A 198 -3.02 3.99 12.64
C ALA A 198 -3.93 2.84 12.17
N HIS A 199 -3.76 2.33 10.95
CA HIS A 199 -4.51 1.19 10.44
C HIS A 199 -4.11 -0.10 11.20
N LEU A 200 -2.80 -0.33 11.36
CA LEU A 200 -2.26 -1.50 12.06
C LEU A 200 -2.75 -1.58 13.51
N GLU A 201 -2.67 -0.46 14.24
CA GLU A 201 -3.12 -0.37 15.63
C GLU A 201 -4.64 -0.59 15.75
N TYR A 202 -5.42 -0.02 14.82
CA TYR A 202 -6.86 -0.27 14.74
C TYR A 202 -7.20 -1.75 14.46
N TRP A 203 -6.37 -2.46 13.73
CA TRP A 203 -6.49 -3.92 13.49
C TRP A 203 -5.90 -4.78 14.63
N GLY A 204 -5.48 -4.12 15.72
CA GLY A 204 -5.02 -4.76 16.94
C GLY A 204 -3.57 -5.24 16.87
N VAL A 205 -2.71 -4.56 16.11
CA VAL A 205 -1.26 -4.67 16.25
C VAL A 205 -0.84 -3.79 17.45
N PRO A 206 -0.08 -4.33 18.43
CA PRO A 206 0.40 -3.54 19.56
C PRO A 206 1.26 -2.35 19.11
N ALA A 207 1.05 -1.17 19.71
CA ALA A 207 1.74 0.06 19.31
C ALA A 207 3.27 0.00 19.47
N ASP A 208 3.76 -0.77 20.45
CA ASP A 208 5.18 -1.02 20.71
C ASP A 208 5.85 -1.91 19.64
N LYS A 209 5.06 -2.61 18.81
CA LYS A 209 5.54 -3.35 17.64
C LYS A 209 5.54 -2.51 16.36
N ILE A 210 5.16 -1.24 16.39
CA ILE A 210 5.03 -0.41 15.19
C ILE A 210 6.10 0.69 15.19
N LYS A 211 6.98 0.67 14.20
CA LYS A 211 7.89 1.78 13.87
C LYS A 211 7.41 2.48 12.60
N GLU A 212 6.98 3.72 12.75
CA GLU A 212 6.60 4.59 11.65
C GLU A 212 7.76 5.52 11.29
N LEU A 213 8.10 5.62 10.01
CA LEU A 213 9.19 6.44 9.50
C LEU A 213 8.67 7.51 8.55
N ASP A 214 9.14 8.74 8.73
CA ASP A 214 9.11 9.78 7.71
C ASP A 214 10.32 9.63 6.77
N TRP A 215 10.32 10.30 5.61
CA TRP A 215 11.44 10.20 4.68
C TRP A 215 12.75 10.65 5.35
N TRP A 216 13.79 9.86 5.09
CA TRP A 216 15.14 9.94 5.64
C TRP A 216 15.27 9.56 7.12
N GLU A 217 14.18 9.18 7.79
CA GLU A 217 14.26 8.59 9.11
C GLU A 217 14.65 7.10 9.02
N THR A 218 15.40 6.66 10.02
CA THR A 218 15.96 5.31 10.09
C THR A 218 15.47 4.60 11.35
N ALA A 219 15.02 3.36 11.19
CA ALA A 219 14.81 2.42 12.27
C ALA A 219 15.99 1.45 12.34
N ASP A 220 16.75 1.51 13.43
CA ASP A 220 17.69 0.44 13.77
C ASP A 220 16.90 -0.80 14.20
N LEU A 221 17.24 -1.95 13.60
CA LEU A 221 16.65 -3.24 13.93
C LEU A 221 17.54 -3.97 14.94
N ASN A 222 18.83 -4.07 14.62
CA ASN A 222 19.89 -4.71 15.39
C ASN A 222 21.22 -4.02 15.04
N PRO A 223 22.32 -4.24 15.79
CA PRO A 223 23.64 -3.72 15.42
C PRO A 223 24.01 -4.09 13.98
N GLY A 224 24.26 -3.08 13.14
CA GLY A 224 24.59 -3.26 11.71
C GLY A 224 23.41 -3.56 10.79
N MET A 225 22.16 -3.43 11.29
CA MET A 225 20.95 -3.62 10.50
C MET A 225 19.98 -2.46 10.69
N SER A 226 19.63 -1.79 9.61
CA SER A 226 18.74 -0.63 9.64
C SER A 226 17.86 -0.53 8.41
N ILE A 227 16.65 -0.01 8.61
CA ILE A 227 15.72 0.34 7.54
C ILE A 227 15.53 1.85 7.56
N THR A 228 15.82 2.49 6.44
CA THR A 228 15.60 3.92 6.23
C THR A 228 14.46 4.11 5.26
N ALA A 229 13.43 4.87 5.65
CA ALA A 229 12.41 5.30 4.69
C ALA A 229 13.03 6.34 3.74
N ALA A 230 12.85 6.16 2.45
CA ALA A 230 13.32 7.06 1.41
C ALA A 230 12.14 7.57 0.58
N PRO A 231 12.28 8.73 -0.09
CA PRO A 231 11.18 9.26 -0.88
C PRO A 231 10.71 8.32 -1.97
N ALA A 232 9.43 8.38 -2.25
CA ALA A 232 8.78 7.78 -3.42
C ALA A 232 7.83 8.82 -4.03
N ARG A 233 7.59 8.73 -5.34
CA ARG A 233 6.59 9.57 -6.02
C ARG A 233 5.30 8.79 -6.18
N HIS A 234 4.41 8.90 -5.21
CA HIS A 234 3.15 8.15 -5.17
C HIS A 234 2.07 8.92 -4.39
N PHE A 235 1.08 8.22 -3.84
CA PHE A 235 0.04 8.78 -2.98
C PHE A 235 -0.45 7.73 -1.97
N SER A 236 -1.37 8.11 -1.08
CA SER A 236 -2.03 7.17 -0.17
C SER A 236 -3.55 7.37 -0.12
N GLY A 237 -4.28 6.35 0.33
CA GLY A 237 -5.68 6.44 0.68
C GLY A 237 -6.45 5.13 0.58
N ARG A 238 -7.24 4.87 1.62
CA ARG A 238 -8.20 3.76 1.67
C ARG A 238 -9.66 4.24 1.55
N GLY A 239 -9.93 5.49 1.91
CA GLY A 239 -11.27 6.08 1.90
C GLY A 239 -11.46 7.18 0.86
N ILE A 240 -12.41 8.07 1.12
CA ILE A 240 -12.70 9.22 0.25
C ILE A 240 -11.56 10.25 0.29
N ILE A 241 -10.95 10.45 1.46
CA ILE A 241 -9.89 11.44 1.66
C ILE A 241 -8.54 10.73 1.54
N ARG A 242 -7.70 11.23 0.62
CA ARG A 242 -6.36 10.70 0.32
C ARG A 242 -5.26 11.44 1.08
N ASN A 243 -4.06 10.88 1.04
CA ASN A 243 -2.81 11.51 1.48
C ASN A 243 -2.80 11.88 2.98
N LYS A 244 -3.44 11.06 3.82
CA LYS A 244 -3.42 11.21 5.29
C LYS A 244 -2.32 10.41 5.96
N THR A 245 -1.74 9.46 5.24
CA THR A 245 -0.56 8.67 5.61
C THR A 245 0.52 8.89 4.54
N LEU A 246 1.78 8.70 4.89
CA LEU A 246 2.90 8.82 3.98
C LEU A 246 3.06 7.55 3.14
N TRP A 247 3.77 7.66 2.03
CA TRP A 247 4.25 6.57 1.18
C TRP A 247 5.76 6.66 1.06
N SER A 248 6.47 5.53 1.05
CA SER A 248 7.94 5.52 1.01
C SER A 248 8.45 4.35 0.19
N SER A 249 9.63 4.55 -0.40
CA SER A 249 10.55 3.44 -0.67
C SER A 249 11.39 3.19 0.58
N PHE A 250 12.16 2.11 0.62
CA PHE A 250 13.05 1.83 1.74
C PHE A 250 14.44 1.43 1.29
N VAL A 251 15.43 1.88 2.05
CA VAL A 251 16.79 1.36 2.04
C VAL A 251 16.93 0.41 3.21
N PHE A 252 17.28 -0.84 2.94
CA PHE A 252 17.56 -1.82 3.98
C PHE A 252 19.04 -2.20 3.95
N LYS A 253 19.77 -1.85 5.01
CA LYS A 253 21.17 -2.24 5.21
C LYS A 253 21.23 -3.36 6.23
N THR A 254 21.97 -4.43 5.93
CA THR A 254 22.15 -5.57 6.83
C THR A 254 23.50 -6.22 6.65
N GLY A 255 24.41 -5.98 7.60
CA GLY A 255 25.76 -6.52 7.57
C GLY A 255 26.48 -6.16 6.26
N ASN A 256 26.66 -7.15 5.40
CA ASN A 256 27.37 -7.00 4.12
C ASN A 256 26.46 -6.68 2.92
N TYR A 257 25.14 -6.55 3.12
CA TYR A 257 24.19 -6.33 2.03
C TYR A 257 23.42 -5.02 2.18
N SER A 258 23.10 -4.42 1.04
CA SER A 258 22.30 -3.21 0.91
C SER A 258 21.22 -3.42 -0.15
N PHE A 259 19.96 -3.22 0.23
CA PHE A 259 18.80 -3.41 -0.62
C PHE A 259 18.04 -2.10 -0.82
N TYR A 260 17.56 -1.87 -2.03
CA TYR A 260 16.56 -0.84 -2.31
C TYR A 260 15.20 -1.51 -2.58
N LEU A 261 14.19 -1.11 -1.80
CA LEU A 261 12.84 -1.67 -1.81
C LEU A 261 11.90 -0.54 -2.28
N GLY A 262 11.55 -0.53 -3.56
CA GLY A 262 11.01 0.66 -4.23
C GLY A 262 9.58 1.06 -3.83
N GLY A 263 8.74 0.12 -3.41
CA GLY A 263 7.29 0.34 -3.37
C GLY A 263 6.76 0.83 -4.73
N ASP A 264 5.60 1.50 -4.73
CA ASP A 264 4.95 2.00 -5.95
C ASP A 264 5.46 3.36 -6.44
N SER A 265 6.78 3.56 -6.46
CA SER A 265 7.33 4.87 -6.80
C SER A 265 7.38 5.12 -8.30
N GLY A 266 6.73 6.20 -8.77
CA GLY A 266 6.96 6.74 -10.10
C GLY A 266 8.31 7.45 -10.23
N TYR A 267 8.79 7.64 -11.47
CA TYR A 267 10.10 8.23 -11.73
C TYR A 267 10.22 9.70 -11.27
N ASP A 268 11.34 10.00 -10.57
CA ASP A 268 11.78 11.36 -10.23
C ASP A 268 13.26 11.39 -9.79
N LYS A 269 13.77 12.56 -9.39
CA LYS A 269 15.15 12.82 -8.93
C LYS A 269 15.53 12.06 -7.66
N HIS A 270 14.57 11.54 -6.89
CA HIS A 270 14.85 10.85 -5.63
C HIS A 270 15.68 9.59 -5.85
N PHE A 271 15.48 8.83 -6.94
CA PHE A 271 16.27 7.63 -7.23
C PHE A 271 17.78 7.93 -7.32
N ALA A 272 18.15 8.98 -8.05
CA ALA A 272 19.56 9.39 -8.18
C ALA A 272 20.15 9.84 -6.83
N LYS A 273 19.36 10.57 -6.03
CA LYS A 273 19.77 10.99 -4.68
C LYS A 273 19.98 9.79 -3.75
N ILE A 274 19.04 8.85 -3.73
CA ILE A 274 19.10 7.63 -2.91
C ILE A 274 20.32 6.79 -3.32
N GLY A 275 20.56 6.63 -4.62
CA GLY A 275 21.74 5.93 -5.14
C GLY A 275 23.06 6.58 -4.72
N ALA A 276 23.14 7.92 -4.72
CA ALA A 276 24.33 8.64 -4.29
C ALA A 276 24.58 8.57 -2.77
N GLU A 277 23.51 8.51 -1.96
CA GLU A 277 23.59 8.56 -0.50
C GLU A 277 23.75 7.17 0.13
N TYR A 278 23.11 6.15 -0.44
CA TYR A 278 23.02 4.82 0.16
C TYR A 278 23.65 3.70 -0.67
N GLY A 279 23.95 3.95 -1.95
CA GLY A 279 24.56 2.97 -2.84
C GLY A 279 26.02 2.64 -2.50
N PRO A 280 26.58 1.57 -3.11
CA PRO A 280 25.92 0.67 -4.05
C PRO A 280 24.90 -0.25 -3.36
N PHE A 281 23.92 -0.74 -4.12
CA PHE A 281 22.94 -1.73 -3.70
C PHE A 281 23.26 -3.09 -4.34
N ASP A 282 23.11 -4.17 -3.59
CA ASP A 282 23.22 -5.53 -4.10
C ASP A 282 21.98 -5.95 -4.90
N LEU A 283 20.82 -5.41 -4.51
CA LEU A 283 19.55 -5.62 -5.20
C LEU A 283 18.66 -4.38 -5.06
N ALA A 284 18.05 -3.98 -6.18
CA ALA A 284 17.00 -2.99 -6.23
C ALA A 284 15.72 -3.63 -6.77
N ILE A 285 14.62 -3.48 -6.03
CA ILE A 285 13.29 -3.94 -6.41
C ILE A 285 12.48 -2.71 -6.82
N LEU A 286 11.96 -2.73 -8.04
CA LEU A 286 11.22 -1.64 -8.66
C LEU A 286 9.97 -2.21 -9.32
N GLU A 287 8.90 -1.41 -9.31
CA GLU A 287 7.67 -1.76 -10.02
C GLU A 287 7.81 -1.55 -11.53
N ASP A 288 7.16 -2.42 -12.31
CA ASP A 288 7.17 -2.40 -13.77
C ASP A 288 5.73 -2.59 -14.32
N GLY A 289 4.80 -1.75 -13.86
CA GLY A 289 3.39 -1.95 -14.15
C GLY A 289 2.48 -0.77 -13.85
N GLN A 290 1.16 -0.98 -14.01
CA GLN A 290 0.11 0.01 -13.75
C GLN A 290 0.22 1.33 -14.54
N TYR A 291 0.95 1.34 -15.65
CA TYR A 291 1.09 2.52 -16.52
C TYR A 291 -0.25 2.97 -17.13
N ASN A 292 -0.52 4.27 -17.04
CA ASN A 292 -1.69 4.87 -17.68
C ASN A 292 -1.49 6.35 -17.97
N ALA A 293 -2.06 6.83 -19.08
CA ALA A 293 -2.02 8.23 -19.47
C ALA A 293 -2.69 9.18 -18.46
N PHE A 294 -3.59 8.68 -17.61
CA PHE A 294 -4.27 9.46 -16.59
C PHE A 294 -3.49 9.56 -15.27
N TRP A 295 -2.43 8.79 -15.05
CA TRP A 295 -1.60 8.88 -13.84
C TRP A 295 -0.12 8.56 -14.13
N ALA A 296 0.40 9.10 -15.23
CA ALA A 296 1.72 8.79 -15.80
C ALA A 296 2.95 9.14 -14.92
N ASN A 297 2.74 9.65 -13.71
CA ASN A 297 3.78 10.17 -12.83
C ASN A 297 4.03 9.31 -11.58
N ILE A 298 3.14 8.37 -11.26
CA ILE A 298 3.10 7.69 -9.96
C ILE A 298 3.37 6.18 -10.04
N HIS A 299 3.69 5.65 -11.22
CA HIS A 299 4.24 4.32 -11.48
C HIS A 299 5.29 4.43 -12.59
#